data_AF-K4PMW7-F1
#
_entry.id   AF-K4PMW7-F1
#
_cell.length_a   1.000
_cell.length_b   1.000
_cell.length_c   1.000
_cell.angle_alpha   90.00
_cell.angle_beta   90.00
_cell.angle_gamma   90.00
#
_symmetry.space_group_name_H-M   'P 1'
#
loop_
_entity.id
_entity.type
_entity.pdbx_description
1 polymer ?
#
loop_
_entity_poly.entity_id
_entity_poly.type
_entity_poly.pdbx_seq_one_letter_code
_entity_poly.pdbx_strand_id
1 'polypeptide(L)'
;VMIGLEWTVGKFFYFYFFIFMCFTYFTMYGMMLVALTPGHQISAICMSFFMSFWNLFSGFMIPRPQIPIWWRWYYWGSPVAWTIYGLFTSQFGDLKTPLTSLESAGEQLTVQHWLKEYMGFEYDFLKWVVLAHIGWVLIFFFVFAYGIKFLNFQRR
;
A
#
# COMPACT_ATOMS: atom_id res chain seq x y z
N VAL A 1 7.26 21.62 -3.01
CA VAL A 1 7.70 21.06 -4.30
C VAL A 1 7.48 19.56 -4.24
N MET A 2 6.45 19.05 -4.92
CA MET A 2 6.41 17.63 -5.26
C MET A 2 7.36 17.42 -6.44
N ILE A 3 8.20 16.40 -6.35
CA ILE A 3 9.28 16.10 -7.28
C ILE A 3 8.70 15.81 -8.68
N GLY A 4 8.55 16.84 -9.52
CA GLY A 4 8.20 16.70 -10.95
C GLY A 4 6.79 16.16 -11.28
N LEU A 5 5.85 16.14 -10.32
CA LEU A 5 4.47 15.68 -10.53
C LEU A 5 3.55 16.82 -10.98
N GLU A 6 2.54 16.50 -11.79
CA GLU A 6 1.54 17.48 -12.25
C GLU A 6 0.83 18.16 -11.06
N TRP A 7 0.88 19.49 -11.06
CA TRP A 7 0.33 20.34 -10.00
C TRP A 7 -1.19 20.53 -10.14
N THR A 8 -1.94 19.45 -10.03
CA THR A 8 -3.40 19.50 -9.91
C THR A 8 -3.79 19.34 -8.44
N VAL A 9 -4.63 20.25 -7.93
CA VAL A 9 -5.09 20.27 -6.53
C VAL A 9 -5.65 18.90 -6.09
N GLY A 10 -6.41 18.23 -6.96
CA GLY A 10 -6.91 16.88 -6.70
C GLY A 10 -5.81 15.84 -6.48
N LYS A 11 -4.78 15.82 -7.33
CA LYS A 11 -3.65 14.88 -7.23
C LYS A 11 -2.85 15.08 -5.94
N PHE A 12 -2.69 16.35 -5.52
CA PHE A 12 -2.04 16.68 -4.25
C PHE A 12 -2.82 16.12 -3.04
N PHE A 13 -4.15 16.32 -3.00
CA PHE A 13 -4.96 15.79 -1.89
C PHE A 13 -4.98 14.27 -1.85
N TYR A 14 -5.03 13.58 -2.99
CA TYR A 14 -4.92 12.12 -3.03
C TYR A 14 -3.56 11.64 -2.51
N PHE A 15 -2.46 12.25 -2.96
CA PHE A 15 -1.14 11.90 -2.45
C PHE A 15 -1.04 12.14 -0.94
N TYR A 16 -1.48 13.31 -0.47
CA TYR A 16 -1.47 13.61 0.96
C TYR A 16 -2.29 12.59 1.75
N PHE A 17 -3.48 12.23 1.25
CA PHE A 17 -4.33 11.20 1.86
C PHE A 17 -3.62 9.84 1.95
N PHE A 18 -3.03 9.34 0.87
CA PHE A 18 -2.34 8.04 0.87
C PHE A 18 -1.12 8.04 1.78
N ILE A 19 -0.32 9.11 1.79
CA ILE A 19 0.83 9.23 2.69
C ILE A 19 0.37 9.33 4.14
N PHE A 20 -0.63 10.15 4.44
CA PHE A 20 -1.18 10.28 5.80
C PHE A 20 -1.74 8.96 6.32
N MET A 21 -2.52 8.26 5.50
CA MET A 21 -3.03 6.92 5.83
C MET A 21 -1.88 5.91 6.01
N CYS A 22 -0.83 6.02 5.19
CA CYS A 22 0.36 5.19 5.28
C CYS A 22 1.04 5.29 6.65
N PHE A 23 1.34 6.51 7.08
CA PHE A 23 1.89 6.74 8.41
C PHE A 23 0.94 6.25 9.50
N THR A 24 -0.35 6.55 9.39
CA THR A 24 -1.35 6.17 10.40
C THR A 24 -1.43 4.66 10.59
N TYR A 25 -1.57 3.87 9.51
CA TYR A 25 -1.68 2.42 9.66
C TYR A 25 -0.37 1.79 10.16
N PHE A 26 0.80 2.32 9.79
CA PHE A 26 2.07 1.81 10.31
C PHE A 26 2.21 2.08 11.80
N THR A 27 1.82 3.26 12.27
CA THR A 27 1.77 3.57 13.71
C THR A 27 0.81 2.63 14.45
N MET A 28 -0.40 2.43 13.93
CA MET A 28 -1.39 1.53 14.52
C MET A 28 -0.91 0.08 14.53
N TYR A 29 -0.25 -0.36 13.47
CA TYR A 29 0.35 -1.69 13.38
C TYR A 29 1.44 -1.91 14.43
N GLY A 30 2.33 -0.93 14.63
CA GLY A 30 3.35 -0.98 15.69
C GLY A 30 2.73 -1.07 17.07
N MET A 31 1.71 -0.24 17.35
CA MET A 31 0.99 -0.28 18.64
C MET A 31 0.27 -1.62 18.87
N MET A 32 -0.39 -2.15 17.83
CA MET A 32 -1.03 -3.47 17.86
C MET A 32 -0.02 -4.56 18.25
N LEU A 33 1.16 -4.57 17.63
CA LEU A 33 2.14 -5.62 17.87
C LEU A 33 2.74 -5.58 19.28
N VAL A 34 2.98 -4.38 19.80
CA VAL A 34 3.42 -4.18 21.19
C VAL A 34 2.36 -4.65 22.17
N ALA A 35 1.08 -4.41 21.89
CA ALA A 35 -0.02 -4.88 22.75
C ALA A 35 -0.22 -6.41 22.71
N LEU A 36 0.10 -7.07 21.58
CA LEU A 36 -0.07 -8.51 21.42
C LEU A 36 1.10 -9.34 21.96
N THR A 37 2.27 -8.73 22.17
CA THR A 37 3.49 -9.45 22.55
C THR A 37 3.90 -9.18 24.01
N PRO A 38 4.49 -10.16 24.71
CA PRO A 38 4.86 -10.02 26.11
C PRO A 38 6.14 -9.19 26.33
N GLY A 39 6.83 -8.75 25.27
CA GLY A 39 8.07 -8.00 25.38
C GLY A 39 8.46 -7.27 24.10
N HIS A 40 9.11 -6.10 24.25
CA HIS A 40 9.46 -5.22 23.14
C HIS A 40 10.37 -5.88 22.10
N GLN A 41 11.31 -6.73 22.51
CA GLN A 41 12.21 -7.40 21.55
C GLN A 41 11.45 -8.36 20.61
N ILE A 42 10.49 -9.11 21.14
CA ILE A 42 9.66 -10.02 20.34
C ILE A 42 8.80 -9.21 19.37
N SER A 43 8.19 -8.12 19.84
CA SER A 43 7.48 -7.17 18.97
C SER A 43 8.37 -6.67 17.82
N ALA A 44 9.60 -6.24 18.09
CA ALA A 44 10.48 -5.70 17.07
C ALA A 44 10.86 -6.73 15.99
N ILE A 45 11.10 -7.99 16.40
CA ILE A 45 11.41 -9.10 15.47
C ILE A 45 10.19 -9.40 14.58
N CYS A 46 9.01 -9.57 15.20
CA CYS A 46 7.77 -9.81 14.45
C CYS A 46 7.47 -8.66 13.48
N MET A 47 7.63 -7.41 13.92
CA MET A 47 7.39 -6.23 13.10
C MET A 47 8.30 -6.23 11.87
N SER A 48 9.60 -6.42 12.07
CA SER A 48 10.59 -6.46 10.98
C SER A 48 10.29 -7.57 9.96
N PHE A 49 9.88 -8.76 10.44
CA PHE A 49 9.53 -9.87 9.58
C PHE A 49 8.34 -9.55 8.66
N PHE A 50 7.20 -9.11 9.23
CA PHE A 50 6.01 -8.79 8.43
C PHE A 50 6.22 -7.57 7.52
N MET A 51 6.97 -6.56 7.97
CA MET A 51 7.35 -5.41 7.15
C MET A 51 8.16 -5.83 5.91
N SER A 52 9.09 -6.77 6.08
CA SER A 52 9.92 -7.28 4.98
C SER A 52 9.06 -7.98 3.93
N PHE A 53 8.11 -8.82 4.36
CA PHE A 53 7.18 -9.48 3.45
C PHE A 53 6.24 -8.49 2.76
N TRP A 54 5.68 -7.52 3.48
CA TRP A 54 4.82 -6.50 2.88
C TRP A 54 5.57 -5.66 1.84
N ASN A 55 6.85 -5.37 2.07
CA ASN A 55 7.67 -4.65 1.11
C ASN A 55 7.92 -5.48 -0.17
N LEU A 56 8.27 -6.76 -0.01
CA LEU A 56 8.54 -7.68 -1.13
C LEU A 56 7.32 -7.88 -2.03
N PHE A 57 6.14 -8.09 -1.44
CA PHE A 57 4.89 -8.34 -2.16
C PHE A 57 4.05 -7.08 -2.36
N SER A 58 4.62 -5.89 -2.22
CA SER A 58 3.90 -4.61 -2.39
C SER A 58 3.51 -4.29 -3.84
N GLY A 59 3.94 -5.10 -4.82
CA GLY A 59 3.70 -4.82 -6.24
C GLY A 59 4.75 -3.94 -6.90
N PHE A 60 5.64 -3.32 -6.12
CA PHE A 60 6.73 -2.50 -6.66
C PHE A 60 7.97 -3.32 -7.03
N MET A 61 8.44 -4.19 -6.13
CA MET A 61 9.55 -5.10 -6.44
C MET A 61 9.14 -6.23 -7.38
N ILE A 62 7.96 -6.81 -7.17
CA ILE A 62 7.41 -7.87 -8.00
C ILE A 62 6.06 -7.38 -8.52
N PRO A 63 5.93 -7.06 -9.82
CA PRO A 63 4.67 -6.66 -10.41
C PRO A 63 3.58 -7.68 -10.12
N ARG A 64 2.38 -7.19 -9.80
CA ARG A 64 1.23 -8.00 -9.43
C ARG A 64 0.93 -9.16 -10.41
N PRO A 65 1.05 -9.01 -11.75
CA PRO A 65 0.83 -10.11 -12.70
C PRO A 65 1.87 -11.23 -12.61
N GLN A 66 3.10 -10.91 -12.18
CA GLN A 66 4.21 -11.86 -12.05
C GLN A 66 4.17 -12.65 -10.74
N ILE A 67 3.36 -12.21 -9.76
CA ILE A 67 3.18 -12.95 -8.51
C ILE A 67 2.40 -14.25 -8.79
N PRO A 68 2.91 -15.42 -8.35
CA PRO A 68 2.21 -16.68 -8.45
C PRO A 68 0.78 -16.59 -7.91
N ILE A 69 -0.18 -17.24 -8.59
CA ILE A 69 -1.61 -17.14 -8.24
C ILE A 69 -1.85 -17.49 -6.76
N TRP A 70 -1.15 -18.50 -6.24
CA TRP A 70 -1.20 -18.91 -4.83
C TRP A 70 -0.68 -17.87 -3.83
N TRP A 71 0.12 -16.90 -4.24
CA TRP A 71 0.66 -15.82 -3.38
C TRP A 71 -0.07 -14.49 -3.58
N ARG A 72 -0.98 -14.41 -4.56
CA ARG A 72 -1.70 -13.19 -4.90
C ARG A 72 -2.64 -12.71 -3.80
N TRP A 73 -3.10 -13.60 -2.91
CA TRP A 73 -3.89 -13.20 -1.73
C TRP A 73 -3.05 -12.35 -0.77
N TYR A 74 -1.75 -12.62 -0.63
CA TYR A 74 -0.88 -11.87 0.25
C TYR A 74 -0.64 -10.45 -0.25
N TYR A 75 -0.53 -10.28 -1.58
CA TYR A 75 -0.55 -8.96 -2.21
C TYR A 75 -1.80 -8.16 -1.78
N TRP A 76 -2.98 -8.77 -1.85
CA TRP A 76 -4.23 -8.12 -1.41
C TRP A 76 -4.33 -7.95 0.11
N GLY A 77 -3.62 -8.76 0.89
CA GLY A 77 -3.51 -8.63 2.34
C GLY A 77 -2.45 -7.62 2.81
N SER A 78 -1.67 -7.02 1.90
CA SER A 78 -0.58 -6.10 2.25
C SER A 78 -1.04 -4.64 2.16
N PRO A 79 -1.17 -3.88 3.25
CA PRO A 79 -1.58 -2.47 3.21
C PRO A 79 -0.62 -1.60 2.36
N VAL A 80 0.65 -2.00 2.30
CA VAL A 80 1.67 -1.35 1.46
C VAL A 80 1.33 -1.49 -0.03
N ALA A 81 0.84 -2.65 -0.46
CA ALA A 81 0.44 -2.86 -1.85
C ALA A 81 -0.68 -1.91 -2.30
N TRP A 82 -1.67 -1.70 -1.42
CA TRP A 82 -2.76 -0.74 -1.66
C TRP A 82 -2.24 0.70 -1.70
N THR A 83 -1.28 1.05 -0.85
CA THR A 83 -0.68 2.40 -0.84
C THR A 83 0.04 2.69 -2.17
N ILE A 84 0.87 1.75 -2.62
CA ILE A 84 1.59 1.87 -3.90
C ILE A 84 0.60 1.95 -5.06
N TYR A 85 -0.40 1.05 -5.09
CA TYR A 85 -1.45 1.09 -6.10
C TYR A 85 -2.14 2.46 -6.13
N GLY A 86 -2.57 2.98 -4.98
CA GLY A 86 -3.28 4.27 -4.88
C GLY A 86 -2.42 5.45 -5.30
N LEU A 87 -1.14 5.45 -4.91
CA LEU A 87 -0.21 6.52 -5.27
C LEU A 87 0.09 6.51 -6.78
N PHE A 88 0.44 5.36 -7.36
CA PHE A 88 0.68 5.25 -8.80
C PHE A 88 -0.56 5.58 -9.63
N THR A 89 -1.73 5.05 -9.24
CA THR A 89 -2.97 5.26 -9.98
C THR A 89 -3.48 6.70 -9.87
N SER A 90 -3.35 7.34 -8.70
CA SER A 90 -3.78 8.73 -8.52
C SER A 90 -2.89 9.74 -9.23
N GLN A 91 -1.59 9.45 -9.38
CA GLN A 91 -0.64 10.37 -10.00
C GLN A 91 -0.52 10.16 -11.52
N PHE A 92 -0.55 8.90 -11.98
CA PHE A 92 -0.27 8.53 -13.36
C PHE A 92 -1.44 7.85 -14.09
N GLY A 93 -2.51 7.47 -13.38
CA GLY A 93 -3.62 6.71 -13.98
C GLY A 93 -4.50 7.51 -14.94
N ASP A 94 -4.43 8.84 -14.91
CA ASP A 94 -5.13 9.77 -15.81
C ASP A 94 -4.21 10.33 -16.91
N LEU A 95 -2.91 10.04 -16.86
CA LEU A 95 -1.94 10.53 -17.83
C LEU A 95 -2.06 9.73 -19.12
N LYS A 96 -2.61 10.38 -20.14
CA LYS A 96 -2.65 9.89 -21.52
C LYS A 96 -1.37 10.19 -22.31
N THR A 97 -0.31 10.60 -21.62
CA THR A 97 0.96 10.93 -22.28
C THR A 97 1.55 9.68 -22.93
N PRO A 98 1.91 9.74 -24.23
CA PRO A 98 2.60 8.65 -24.89
C PRO A 98 4.02 8.53 -24.33
N LEU A 99 4.45 7.31 -24.00
CA LEU A 99 5.80 7.04 -23.52
C LEU A 99 6.80 7.21 -24.66
N THR A 100 7.61 8.27 -24.63
CA THR A 100 8.61 8.57 -25.67
C THR A 100 9.80 7.60 -25.69
N SER A 101 9.96 6.73 -24.68
CA SER A 101 11.11 5.82 -24.54
C SER A 101 10.92 4.42 -25.14
N LEU A 102 9.80 4.15 -25.82
CA LEU A 102 9.52 2.87 -26.49
C LEU A 102 9.30 3.06 -28.01
N GLU A 103 10.13 3.90 -28.65
CA GLU A 103 10.18 4.03 -30.13
C GLU A 103 10.44 2.70 -30.87
N SER A 104 10.84 1.62 -30.18
CA SER A 104 11.18 0.34 -30.80
C SER A 104 9.99 -0.55 -31.17
N ALA A 105 8.73 -0.19 -30.83
CA ALA A 105 7.58 -1.09 -31.01
C ALA A 105 6.47 -0.58 -31.96
N GLY A 106 6.58 0.62 -32.53
CA GLY A 106 5.60 1.12 -33.52
C GLY A 106 4.19 1.41 -32.99
N GLU A 107 3.92 1.20 -31.71
CA GLU A 107 2.63 1.47 -31.05
C GLU A 107 2.80 2.56 -29.98
N GLN A 108 1.95 3.60 -29.99
CA GLN A 108 1.95 4.66 -28.98
C GLN A 108 1.43 4.12 -27.64
N LEU A 109 2.28 3.42 -26.89
CA LEU A 109 1.95 2.93 -25.56
C LEU A 109 1.81 4.12 -24.60
N THR A 110 0.58 4.33 -24.15
CA THR A 110 0.23 5.35 -23.16
C THR A 110 0.61 4.85 -21.76
N VAL A 111 1.02 5.75 -20.85
CA VAL A 111 1.37 5.44 -19.44
C VAL A 111 0.25 4.62 -18.76
N GLN A 112 -1.01 4.98 -19.01
CA GLN A 112 -2.19 4.25 -18.53
C GLN A 112 -2.25 2.78 -19.02
N HIS A 113 -1.90 2.52 -20.28
CA HIS A 113 -1.92 1.16 -20.84
C HIS A 113 -0.81 0.31 -20.21
N TRP A 114 0.39 0.87 -20.07
CA TRP A 114 1.51 0.21 -19.40
C TRP A 114 1.21 -0.10 -17.92
N LEU A 115 0.60 0.84 -17.19
CA LEU A 115 0.15 0.63 -15.80
C LEU A 115 -0.86 -0.51 -15.69
N LYS A 116 -1.78 -0.63 -16.65
CA LYS A 116 -2.79 -1.69 -16.65
C LYS A 116 -2.21 -3.05 -17.00
N GLU A 117 -1.40 -3.11 -18.06
CA GLU A 117 -0.92 -4.37 -18.63
C GLU A 117 0.28 -4.94 -17.86
N TYR A 118 1.20 -4.07 -17.44
CA TYR A 118 2.43 -4.48 -16.76
C TYR A 118 2.30 -4.48 -15.23
N MET A 119 1.63 -3.46 -14.66
CA MET A 119 1.48 -3.32 -13.20
C MET A 119 0.13 -3.81 -12.67
N GLY A 120 -0.89 -4.00 -13.54
CA GLY A 120 -2.23 -4.43 -13.14
C GLY A 120 -3.05 -3.35 -12.42
N PHE A 121 -2.74 -2.07 -12.65
CA PHE A 121 -3.36 -0.93 -11.98
C PHE A 121 -4.49 -0.34 -12.83
N GLU A 122 -5.65 -0.15 -12.21
CA GLU A 122 -6.89 0.32 -12.82
C GLU A 122 -7.41 1.55 -12.08
N TYR A 123 -7.72 2.60 -12.83
CA TYR A 123 -8.18 3.87 -12.26
C TYR A 123 -9.52 3.76 -11.52
N ASP A 124 -10.46 2.98 -12.05
CA ASP A 124 -11.77 2.76 -11.41
C ASP A 124 -11.66 2.06 -10.05
N PHE A 125 -10.56 1.33 -9.82
CA PHE A 125 -10.32 0.65 -8.56
C PHE A 125 -9.85 1.60 -7.45
N LEU A 126 -9.43 2.83 -7.77
CA LEU A 126 -8.91 3.80 -6.80
C LEU A 126 -9.88 4.07 -5.64
N LYS A 127 -11.19 4.09 -5.91
CA LYS A 127 -12.23 4.26 -4.87
C LYS A 127 -12.20 3.13 -3.84
N TRP A 128 -12.03 1.90 -4.31
CA TRP A 128 -11.90 0.71 -3.46
C TRP A 128 -10.59 0.74 -2.67
N VAL A 129 -9.52 1.28 -3.25
CA VAL A 129 -8.24 1.45 -2.56
C VAL A 129 -8.35 2.43 -1.40
N VAL A 130 -9.04 3.55 -1.59
CA VAL A 130 -9.31 4.51 -0.51
C VAL A 130 -10.10 3.86 0.63
N LEU A 131 -11.16 3.12 0.30
CA LEU A 131 -11.96 2.39 1.30
C LEU A 131 -11.14 1.32 2.04
N ALA A 132 -10.27 0.60 1.33
CA ALA A 132 -9.42 -0.43 1.92
C ALA A 132 -8.45 0.15 2.97
N HIS A 133 -7.90 1.35 2.77
CA HIS A 133 -7.04 1.99 3.78
C HIS A 133 -7.79 2.29 5.07
N ILE A 134 -9.03 2.77 4.97
CA ILE A 134 -9.89 3.00 6.14
C ILE A 134 -10.15 1.66 6.85
N GLY A 135 -10.44 0.60 6.09
CA GLY A 135 -10.60 -0.74 6.62
C GLY A 135 -9.37 -1.24 7.39
N TRP A 136 -8.17 -1.07 6.85
CA TRP A 136 -6.92 -1.46 7.51
C TRP A 136 -6.68 -0.72 8.82
N VAL A 137 -6.91 0.59 8.84
CA VAL A 137 -6.77 1.40 10.06
C VAL A 137 -7.75 0.92 11.14
N LEU A 138 -9.01 0.65 10.77
CA LEU A 138 -10.01 0.14 11.69
C LEU A 138 -9.63 -1.25 12.22
N ILE A 139 -9.18 -2.17 11.36
CA ILE A 139 -8.75 -3.51 11.77
C ILE A 139 -7.62 -3.41 12.79
N PHE A 140 -6.56 -2.66 12.49
CA PHE A 140 -5.44 -2.50 13.43
C PHE A 140 -5.87 -1.86 14.74
N PHE A 141 -6.77 -0.87 14.69
CA PHE A 141 -7.32 -0.24 15.88
C PHE A 141 -8.13 -1.23 16.74
N PHE A 142 -9.01 -2.04 16.12
CA PHE A 142 -9.79 -3.04 16.86
C PHE A 142 -8.91 -4.11 17.49
N VAL A 143 -7.91 -4.61 16.77
CA VAL A 143 -6.98 -5.61 17.31
C VAL A 143 -6.14 -5.02 18.44
N PHE A 144 -5.68 -3.77 18.31
CA PHE A 144 -4.99 -3.05 19.39
C PHE A 144 -5.88 -2.89 20.63
N ALA A 145 -7.11 -2.39 20.46
CA ALA A 145 -8.05 -2.19 21.55
C ALA A 145 -8.41 -3.51 22.25
N TYR A 146 -8.62 -4.58 21.48
CA TYR A 146 -8.84 -5.93 22.01
C TYR A 146 -7.60 -6.45 22.75
N GLY A 147 -6.41 -6.27 22.16
CA GLY A 147 -5.12 -6.67 22.73
C GLY A 147 -4.91 -6.07 24.11
N ILE A 148 -5.08 -4.76 24.26
CA ILE A 148 -4.93 -4.11 25.58
C ILE A 148 -5.98 -4.60 26.59
N LYS A 149 -7.22 -4.83 26.14
CA LYS A 149 -8.32 -5.24 27.01
C LYS A 149 -8.16 -6.66 27.55
N PHE A 150 -7.69 -7.60 26.72
CA PHE A 150 -7.64 -9.03 27.07
C PHE A 150 -6.23 -9.54 27.39
N LEU A 151 -5.19 -8.97 26.76
CA LEU A 151 -3.79 -9.35 26.95
C LEU A 151 -3.10 -8.34 27.87
N ASN A 152 -3.56 -8.27 29.12
CA ASN A 152 -2.89 -7.45 30.12
C ASN A 152 -1.68 -8.19 30.70
N PHE A 153 -0.55 -8.12 30.00
CA PHE A 153 0.71 -8.73 30.43
C PHE A 153 1.34 -8.03 31.66
N GLN A 154 0.86 -6.84 32.06
CA GLN A 154 1.33 -6.14 33.25
C GLN A 154 0.68 -6.65 34.56
N ARG A 155 -0.32 -7.53 34.47
CA ARG A 155 -1.03 -8.08 35.64
C ARG A 155 -0.62 -9.53 35.98
N ARG A 156 0.60 -9.92 35.61
CA ARG A 156 1.27 -11.15 36.07
C ARG A 156 2.45 -10.81 36.96
#